data_AF-A0A969K525-F1
#
_entry.id   AF-A0A969K525-F1
#
_cell.length_a   1.000
_cell.length_b   1.000
_cell.length_c   1.000
_cell.angle_alpha   90.00
_cell.angle_beta   90.00
_cell.angle_gamma   90.00
#
_symmetry.space_group_name_H-M   'P 1'
#
loop_
_entity.id
_entity.type
_entity.pdbx_description
1 polymer ?
#
loop_
_entity_poly.entity_id
_entity_poly.type
_entity_poly.pdbx_seq_one_letter_code
_entity_poly.pdbx_strand_id
1 'polypeptide(L)'
;MFALLRSCSPICLRSVSGHTLALFAIGAAIATPPAIALPGDEITAVQRWIERHPSLPPAHPGALRVSRSDIPGQRFTFQAWKILPGFYQDEPVDFIRSEQIEVRDEVEFVSIERLELVLRDLYGSDIYQDYRNAAEIYRYTRTNEADVPLEDAHKTEDGIVIQGDRFAYWLRLFYDHQSDRDVPIVGQLTVLLTDDRDRLEVYLRRE
;
A
#
# COMPACT_ATOMS: atom_id res chain seq x y z
N MET A 1 -32.54 84.68 -41.61
CA MET A 1 -31.43 85.13 -42.47
C MET A 1 -30.74 83.87 -42.99
N PHE A 2 -30.82 83.59 -44.31
CA PHE A 2 -30.03 82.65 -45.15
C PHE A 2 -29.73 81.24 -44.60
N ALA A 3 -29.67 80.12 -45.33
CA ALA A 3 -29.86 79.67 -46.71
C ALA A 3 -29.38 78.19 -46.67
N LEU A 4 -29.98 77.24 -47.42
CA LEU A 4 -29.34 76.49 -48.52
C LEU A 4 -28.04 75.73 -48.10
N LEU A 5 -27.82 74.43 -48.28
CA LEU A 5 -28.02 73.56 -49.45
C LEU A 5 -27.46 72.15 -49.15
N ARG A 6 -28.14 71.13 -49.70
CA ARG A 6 -27.66 69.99 -50.52
C ARG A 6 -26.44 69.11 -50.15
N SER A 7 -26.73 67.80 -50.26
CA SER A 7 -26.10 66.78 -51.13
C SER A 7 -24.85 66.02 -50.64
N CYS A 8 -24.96 64.68 -50.54
CA CYS A 8 -24.40 63.69 -51.49
C CYS A 8 -24.38 62.26 -50.88
N SER A 9 -24.92 61.28 -51.60
CA SER A 9 -24.65 59.82 -51.49
C SER A 9 -23.23 59.49 -52.05
N PRO A 10 -22.77 58.23 -52.30
CA PRO A 10 -23.26 56.88 -51.95
C PRO A 10 -22.14 55.86 -51.51
N ILE A 11 -22.58 54.64 -51.14
CA ILE A 11 -22.01 53.29 -51.43
C ILE A 11 -20.50 53.04 -51.22
N CYS A 12 -20.17 52.05 -50.35
CA CYS A 12 -19.17 51.02 -50.67
C CYS A 12 -19.46 49.70 -49.93
N LEU A 13 -19.75 48.66 -50.73
CA LEU A 13 -19.78 47.23 -50.39
C LEU A 13 -18.44 46.76 -49.80
N ARG A 14 -18.47 45.80 -48.87
CA ARG A 14 -17.85 44.47 -49.08
C ARG A 14 -18.20 43.47 -47.98
N SER A 15 -18.89 42.43 -48.42
CA SER A 15 -19.00 41.10 -47.79
C SER A 15 -17.67 40.35 -47.94
N VAL A 16 -17.22 39.67 -46.88
CA VAL A 16 -16.39 38.46 -46.99
C VAL A 16 -16.80 37.48 -45.88
N SER A 17 -17.47 36.41 -46.31
CA SER A 17 -17.76 35.19 -45.57
C SER A 17 -16.50 34.35 -45.38
N GLY A 18 -16.42 33.59 -44.28
CA GLY A 18 -15.41 32.56 -44.09
C GLY A 18 -15.37 32.03 -42.66
N HIS A 19 -16.36 31.22 -42.27
CA HIS A 19 -16.31 30.46 -41.01
C HIS A 19 -15.67 29.10 -41.28
N THR A 20 -14.37 28.99 -41.03
CA THR A 20 -13.67 27.71 -41.03
C THR A 20 -13.75 27.13 -39.62
N LEU A 21 -14.68 26.21 -39.39
CA LEU A 21 -14.76 25.41 -38.16
C LEU A 21 -13.59 24.41 -38.16
N ALA A 22 -12.56 24.69 -37.35
CA ALA A 22 -11.51 23.73 -37.05
C ALA A 22 -12.02 22.75 -35.98
N LEU A 23 -12.27 21.50 -36.37
CA LEU A 23 -12.47 20.40 -35.42
C LEU A 23 -11.13 20.04 -34.77
N PHE A 24 -10.98 20.35 -33.48
CA PHE A 24 -9.94 19.77 -32.64
C PHE A 24 -10.35 18.35 -32.24
N ALA A 25 -9.71 17.34 -32.83
CA ALA A 25 -9.79 15.98 -32.35
C ALA A 25 -8.91 15.84 -31.09
N ILE A 26 -9.55 15.90 -29.91
CA ILE A 26 -8.89 15.60 -28.63
C ILE A 26 -8.78 14.07 -28.52
N GLY A 27 -7.60 13.53 -28.81
CA GLY A 27 -7.27 12.14 -28.52
C GLY A 27 -7.14 11.95 -27.01
N ALA A 28 -8.16 11.39 -26.38
CA ALA A 28 -8.10 10.98 -24.97
C ALA A 28 -7.20 9.73 -24.87
N ALA A 29 -5.94 9.91 -24.49
CA ALA A 29 -5.11 8.81 -24.02
C ALA A 29 -5.75 8.25 -22.74
N ILE A 30 -6.30 7.04 -22.83
CA ILE A 30 -6.81 6.31 -21.67
C ILE A 30 -5.60 5.91 -20.84
N ALA A 31 -5.25 6.74 -19.85
CA ALA A 31 -4.32 6.34 -18.81
C ALA A 31 -5.01 5.26 -17.99
N THR A 32 -4.62 4.00 -18.18
CA THR A 32 -4.94 2.95 -17.20
C THR A 32 -4.44 3.43 -15.84
N PRO A 33 -5.30 3.45 -14.80
CA PRO A 33 -4.85 3.83 -13.47
C PRO A 33 -3.68 2.94 -13.07
N PRO A 34 -2.68 3.45 -12.33
CA PRO A 34 -1.66 2.59 -11.77
C PRO A 34 -2.36 1.48 -11.01
N ALA A 35 -2.06 0.22 -11.34
CA ALA A 35 -2.48 -0.91 -10.52
C ALA A 35 -1.99 -0.60 -9.10
N ILE A 36 -2.84 -0.62 -8.10
CA ILE A 36 -2.43 -0.59 -6.70
C ILE A 36 -2.39 -2.07 -6.31
N ALA A 37 -1.30 -2.56 -5.72
CA ALA A 37 -1.34 -3.90 -5.16
C ALA A 37 -2.14 -3.84 -3.86
N LEU A 38 -3.24 -4.57 -3.80
CA LEU A 38 -3.97 -4.82 -2.58
C LEU A 38 -4.38 -6.28 -2.50
N PRO A 39 -4.60 -6.80 -1.29
CA PRO A 39 -5.30 -8.07 -1.13
C PRO A 39 -6.60 -8.09 -1.96
N GLY A 40 -6.82 -9.16 -2.71
CA GLY A 40 -7.93 -9.33 -3.65
C GLY A 40 -7.56 -9.13 -5.12
N ASP A 41 -6.43 -8.48 -5.42
CA ASP A 41 -6.00 -8.26 -6.80
C ASP A 41 -5.35 -9.49 -7.43
N GLU A 42 -5.42 -9.57 -8.75
CA GLU A 42 -4.76 -10.61 -9.53
C GLU A 42 -3.24 -10.60 -9.30
N ILE A 43 -2.65 -11.80 -9.21
CA ILE A 43 -1.20 -11.97 -9.00
C ILE A 43 -0.38 -11.17 -10.02
N THR A 44 -0.78 -11.17 -11.30
CA THR A 44 -0.03 -10.47 -12.35
C THR A 44 -0.13 -8.95 -12.22
N ALA A 45 -1.23 -8.43 -11.68
CA ALA A 45 -1.38 -7.00 -11.40
C ALA A 45 -0.44 -6.58 -10.27
N VAL A 46 -0.41 -7.37 -9.18
CA VAL A 46 0.48 -7.14 -8.04
C VAL A 46 1.95 -7.24 -8.43
N GLN A 47 2.36 -8.25 -9.21
CA GLN A 47 3.73 -8.35 -9.73
C GLN A 47 4.14 -7.08 -10.51
N ARG A 48 3.30 -6.62 -11.44
CA ARG A 48 3.57 -5.39 -12.21
C ARG A 48 3.57 -4.12 -11.37
N TRP A 49 2.84 -4.10 -10.26
CA TRP A 49 2.90 -3.00 -9.30
C TRP A 49 4.23 -3.04 -8.54
N ILE A 50 4.62 -4.19 -7.99
CA ILE A 50 5.89 -4.37 -7.26
C ILE A 50 7.08 -3.93 -8.13
N GLU A 51 7.11 -4.36 -9.39
CA GLU A 51 8.17 -4.00 -10.34
C GLU A 51 8.30 -2.50 -10.62
N ARG A 52 7.21 -1.74 -10.49
CA ARG A 52 7.13 -0.33 -10.88
C ARG A 52 6.95 0.61 -9.70
N HIS A 53 6.80 0.10 -8.48
CA HIS A 53 6.50 0.93 -7.32
C HIS A 53 7.74 1.74 -6.91
N PRO A 54 7.66 3.09 -6.87
CA PRO A 54 8.85 3.93 -6.69
C PRO A 54 9.51 3.80 -5.32
N SER A 55 8.75 3.46 -4.27
CA SER A 55 9.31 3.28 -2.94
C SER A 55 9.79 1.86 -2.65
N LEU A 56 9.42 0.88 -3.49
CA LEU A 56 9.92 -0.47 -3.33
C LEU A 56 11.35 -0.62 -3.87
N PRO A 57 12.15 -1.55 -3.33
CA PRO A 57 13.40 -1.97 -3.94
C PRO A 57 13.17 -2.49 -5.37
N PRO A 58 14.14 -2.34 -6.28
CA PRO A 58 14.06 -2.92 -7.62
C PRO A 58 13.73 -4.41 -7.57
N ALA A 59 12.72 -4.81 -8.33
CA ALA A 59 12.25 -6.20 -8.40
C ALA A 59 12.63 -6.84 -9.74
N HIS A 60 12.79 -8.15 -9.73
CA HIS A 60 12.83 -8.92 -10.98
C HIS A 60 11.40 -9.14 -11.50
N PRO A 61 11.20 -9.33 -12.81
CA PRO A 61 9.89 -9.61 -13.37
C PRO A 61 9.21 -10.82 -12.70
N GLY A 62 7.95 -10.65 -12.30
CA GLY A 62 7.16 -11.69 -11.64
C GLY A 62 7.45 -11.87 -10.14
N ALA A 63 8.28 -11.03 -9.52
CA ALA A 63 8.55 -11.09 -8.10
C ALA A 63 7.30 -10.73 -7.27
N LEU A 64 7.02 -11.53 -6.23
CA LEU A 64 6.05 -11.20 -5.17
C LEU A 64 6.74 -10.83 -3.84
N ARG A 65 8.08 -10.76 -3.85
CA ARG A 65 8.88 -10.41 -2.68
C ARG A 65 10.07 -9.56 -3.11
N VAL A 66 10.30 -8.49 -2.38
CA VAL A 66 11.46 -7.61 -2.55
C VAL A 66 12.03 -7.27 -1.18
N SER A 67 13.33 -7.06 -1.12
CA SER A 67 14.02 -6.71 0.12
C SER A 67 15.20 -5.79 -0.16
N ARG A 68 15.51 -4.91 0.79
CA ARG A 68 16.66 -4.00 0.77
C ARG A 68 17.33 -4.01 2.13
N SER A 69 18.66 -4.07 2.13
CA SER A 69 19.50 -4.05 3.33
C SER A 69 20.79 -3.29 3.00
N ASP A 70 20.62 -1.99 2.75
CA ASP A 70 21.66 -1.03 2.38
C ASP A 70 22.44 -0.50 3.58
N ILE A 71 21.82 -0.50 4.77
CA ILE A 71 22.44 -0.13 6.04
C ILE A 71 22.63 -1.40 6.89
N PRO A 72 23.84 -1.65 7.45
CA PRO A 72 24.06 -2.76 8.37
C PRO A 72 23.09 -2.73 9.56
N GLY A 73 22.51 -3.88 9.90
CA GLY A 73 21.50 -3.99 10.97
C GLY A 73 20.10 -3.51 10.57
N GLN A 74 19.90 -3.02 9.34
CA GLN A 74 18.59 -2.60 8.83
C GLN A 74 18.16 -3.41 7.62
N ARG A 75 16.88 -3.76 7.57
CA ARG A 75 16.27 -4.43 6.43
C ARG A 75 14.82 -4.01 6.26
N PHE A 76 14.45 -3.71 5.03
CA PHE A 76 13.06 -3.59 4.60
C PHE A 76 12.71 -4.79 3.72
N THR A 77 11.54 -5.38 3.94
CA THR A 77 10.98 -6.42 3.07
C THR A 77 9.52 -6.13 2.79
N PHE A 78 9.13 -6.28 1.52
CA PHE A 78 7.74 -6.33 1.11
C PHE A 78 7.45 -7.70 0.50
N GLN A 79 6.33 -8.30 0.85
CA GLN A 79 5.93 -9.60 0.33
C GLN A 79 4.41 -9.74 0.16
N ALA A 80 3.99 -10.13 -1.03
CA ALA A 80 2.63 -10.51 -1.34
C ALA A 80 2.48 -12.04 -1.28
N TRP A 81 1.45 -12.52 -0.60
CA TRP A 81 1.17 -13.93 -0.39
C TRP A 81 -0.16 -14.32 -1.02
N LYS A 82 -0.17 -15.47 -1.67
CA LYS A 82 -1.40 -16.11 -2.19
C LYS A 82 -2.20 -16.79 -1.08
N ILE A 83 -1.55 -17.03 0.06
CA ILE A 83 -2.11 -17.66 1.25
C ILE A 83 -2.19 -16.66 2.40
N LEU A 84 -3.03 -16.96 3.38
CA LEU A 84 -3.02 -16.25 4.66
C LEU A 84 -1.86 -16.78 5.52
N PRO A 85 -1.13 -15.93 6.28
CA PRO A 85 -0.05 -16.42 7.13
C PRO A 85 -0.60 -17.37 8.21
N GLY A 86 0.02 -18.54 8.38
CA GLY A 86 -0.43 -19.58 9.32
C GLY A 86 -1.43 -20.60 8.74
N PHE A 87 -1.78 -20.48 7.46
CA PHE A 87 -2.78 -21.35 6.81
C PHE A 87 -2.19 -22.12 5.63
N TYR A 88 -2.66 -23.36 5.48
CA TYR A 88 -2.51 -24.12 4.25
C TYR A 88 -3.67 -23.81 3.32
N GLN A 89 -3.39 -23.83 2.02
CA GLN A 89 -4.40 -23.61 1.00
C GLN A 89 -4.49 -24.86 0.13
N ASP A 90 -5.68 -25.45 0.12
CA ASP A 90 -5.95 -26.70 -0.59
C ASP A 90 -6.16 -26.49 -2.10
N GLU A 91 -6.54 -25.28 -2.52
CA GLU A 91 -6.81 -24.94 -3.92
C GLU A 91 -6.01 -23.72 -4.39
N PRO A 92 -5.43 -23.75 -5.60
CA PRO A 92 -4.73 -22.60 -6.15
C PRO A 92 -5.67 -21.40 -6.30
N VAL A 93 -5.21 -20.23 -5.85
CA VAL A 93 -5.89 -18.95 -6.09
C VAL A 93 -5.11 -18.08 -7.06
N ASP A 94 -5.85 -17.33 -7.86
CA ASP A 94 -5.30 -16.42 -8.87
C ASP A 94 -5.11 -14.98 -8.37
N PHE A 95 -5.36 -14.75 -7.07
CA PHE A 95 -5.27 -13.45 -6.42
C PHE A 95 -4.39 -13.48 -5.17
N ILE A 96 -3.95 -12.29 -4.75
CA ILE A 96 -3.17 -12.11 -3.51
C ILE A 96 -4.13 -12.03 -2.33
N ARG A 97 -3.86 -12.80 -1.27
CA ARG A 97 -4.68 -12.82 -0.05
C ARG A 97 -4.15 -11.90 1.04
N SER A 98 -2.84 -11.70 1.07
CA SER A 98 -2.21 -10.83 2.06
C SER A 98 -0.96 -10.19 1.52
N GLU A 99 -0.65 -9.00 2.05
CA GLU A 99 0.58 -8.27 1.74
C GLU A 99 1.24 -7.85 3.04
N GLN A 100 2.52 -8.15 3.17
CA GLN A 100 3.29 -7.95 4.38
C GLN A 100 4.43 -6.98 4.15
N ILE A 101 4.51 -6.01 5.04
CA ILE A 101 5.64 -5.13 5.26
C ILE A 101 6.40 -5.68 6.46
N GLU A 102 7.70 -5.87 6.33
CA GLU A 102 8.61 -6.13 7.45
C GLU A 102 9.70 -5.07 7.47
N VAL A 103 9.88 -4.46 8.63
CA VAL A 103 10.99 -3.57 8.94
C VAL A 103 11.80 -4.22 10.05
N ARG A 104 13.10 -4.37 9.84
CA ARG A 104 14.09 -4.71 10.85
C ARG A 104 15.03 -3.54 11.04
N ASP A 105 15.26 -3.15 12.28
CA ASP A 105 16.23 -2.12 12.64
C ASP A 105 16.81 -2.42 14.01
N GLU A 106 18.06 -2.89 14.02
CA GLU A 106 18.81 -3.21 15.24
C GLU A 106 19.48 -1.97 15.86
N VAL A 107 19.40 -0.81 15.19
CA VAL A 107 20.05 0.44 15.59
C VAL A 107 19.05 1.41 16.23
N GLU A 108 17.98 1.74 15.50
CA GLU A 108 16.97 2.74 15.89
C GLU A 108 15.67 2.11 16.40
N PHE A 109 15.58 0.78 16.40
CA PHE A 109 14.38 0.01 16.74
C PHE A 109 13.21 0.26 15.79
N VAL A 110 12.16 -0.52 15.98
CA VAL A 110 10.95 -0.47 15.15
C VAL A 110 9.77 -0.12 16.04
N SER A 111 9.00 0.88 15.61
CA SER A 111 7.77 1.30 16.28
C SER A 111 6.56 1.12 15.36
N ILE A 112 5.36 1.20 15.93
CA ILE A 112 4.11 1.17 15.15
C ILE A 112 4.06 2.37 14.21
N GLU A 113 4.45 3.56 14.66
CA GLU A 113 4.46 4.78 13.84
C GLU A 113 5.36 4.61 12.61
N ARG A 114 6.50 3.90 12.73
CA ARG A 114 7.35 3.59 11.58
C ARG A 114 6.63 2.70 10.57
N LEU A 115 5.91 1.66 11.02
CA LEU A 115 5.12 0.81 10.14
C LEU A 115 3.98 1.60 9.47
N GLU A 116 3.31 2.51 10.20
CA GLU A 116 2.27 3.38 9.67
C GLU A 116 2.78 4.33 8.57
N LEU A 117 3.98 4.89 8.75
CA LEU A 117 4.61 5.73 7.73
C LEU A 117 4.90 4.93 6.46
N VAL A 118 5.40 3.70 6.59
CA VAL A 118 5.63 2.81 5.44
C VAL A 118 4.32 2.42 4.75
N LEU A 119 3.27 2.10 5.52
CA LEU A 119 1.94 1.81 4.97
C LEU A 119 1.44 2.98 4.11
N ARG A 120 1.52 4.20 4.64
CA ARG A 120 1.09 5.41 3.93
C ARG A 120 1.92 5.66 2.67
N ASP A 121 3.23 5.43 2.72
CA ASP A 121 4.11 5.62 1.58
C ASP A 121 3.86 4.59 0.47
N LEU A 122 3.58 3.34 0.83
CA LEU A 122 3.30 2.28 -0.14
C LEU A 122 1.93 2.39 -0.77
N TYR A 123 0.88 2.63 0.03
CA TYR A 123 -0.50 2.51 -0.45
C TYR A 123 -1.23 3.84 -0.61
N GLY A 124 -0.62 4.94 -0.19
CA GLY A 124 -1.19 6.27 -0.28
C GLY A 124 -2.26 6.56 0.79
N SER A 125 -2.98 7.68 0.59
CA SER A 125 -3.93 8.21 1.58
C SER A 125 -5.10 7.28 1.84
N ASP A 126 -5.64 6.63 0.81
CA ASP A 126 -6.94 5.97 0.91
C ASP A 126 -6.87 4.75 1.83
N ILE A 127 -5.80 3.95 1.69
CA ILE A 127 -5.55 2.79 2.55
C ILE A 127 -5.08 3.22 3.93
N TYR A 128 -4.31 4.31 4.03
CA TYR A 128 -3.94 4.86 5.32
C TYR A 128 -5.17 5.35 6.11
N GLN A 129 -6.16 5.96 5.45
CA GLN A 129 -7.40 6.37 6.11
C GLN A 129 -8.25 5.17 6.56
N ASP A 130 -8.33 4.11 5.75
CA ASP A 130 -9.00 2.86 6.15
C ASP A 130 -8.35 2.28 7.42
N TYR A 131 -7.03 2.19 7.46
CA TYR A 131 -6.26 1.78 8.63
C TYR A 131 -6.50 2.70 9.84
N ARG A 132 -6.50 4.02 9.66
CA ARG A 132 -6.65 4.98 10.76
C ARG A 132 -8.03 4.97 11.39
N ASN A 133 -9.05 4.59 10.65
CA ASN A 133 -10.43 4.45 11.13
C ASN A 133 -10.74 3.04 11.62
N ALA A 134 -9.79 2.11 11.53
CA ALA A 134 -9.98 0.73 11.89
C ALA A 134 -10.23 0.55 13.40
N ALA A 135 -11.08 -0.41 13.74
CA ALA A 135 -11.36 -0.80 15.11
C ALA A 135 -10.48 -1.98 15.54
N GLU A 136 -10.01 -1.97 16.79
CA GLU A 136 -9.32 -3.11 17.38
C GLU A 136 -10.26 -4.30 17.54
N ILE A 137 -9.84 -5.46 17.02
CA ILE A 137 -10.58 -6.71 17.09
C ILE A 137 -9.93 -7.65 18.10
N TYR A 138 -8.60 -7.72 18.09
CA TYR A 138 -7.84 -8.64 18.93
C TYR A 138 -6.45 -8.10 19.24
N ARG A 139 -5.95 -8.38 20.45
CA ARG A 139 -4.61 -8.03 20.89
C ARG A 139 -4.03 -9.16 21.72
N TYR A 140 -2.75 -9.43 21.56
CA TYR A 140 -2.04 -10.45 22.30
C TYR A 140 -0.58 -10.05 22.56
N THR A 141 0.00 -10.67 23.58
CA THR A 141 1.44 -10.68 23.86
C THR A 141 1.85 -12.14 24.05
N ARG A 142 2.92 -12.56 23.40
CA ARG A 142 3.50 -13.90 23.50
C ARG A 142 4.97 -13.80 23.83
N THR A 143 5.45 -14.68 24.70
CA THR A 143 6.87 -14.77 25.03
C THR A 143 7.29 -16.22 24.83
N ASN A 144 8.30 -16.45 24.00
CA ASN A 144 8.87 -17.78 23.84
C ASN A 144 9.52 -18.23 25.16
N GLU A 145 9.20 -19.45 25.61
CA GLU A 145 9.79 -20.06 26.80
C GLU A 145 11.29 -20.35 26.59
N ALA A 146 12.05 -20.54 27.67
CA ALA A 146 13.50 -20.74 27.62
C ALA A 146 13.96 -22.05 26.94
N ASP A 147 13.04 -22.98 26.63
CA ASP A 147 13.32 -24.31 26.06
C ASP A 147 13.36 -24.35 24.51
N VAL A 148 13.19 -23.21 23.83
CA VAL A 148 13.49 -23.09 22.39
C VAL A 148 15.00 -22.88 22.15
N PRO A 149 15.52 -23.18 20.94
CA PRO A 149 16.92 -22.89 20.60
C PRO A 149 17.32 -21.47 21.00
N LEU A 150 18.55 -21.27 21.47
CA LEU A 150 19.03 -19.99 22.04
C LEU A 150 18.82 -18.78 21.10
N GLU A 151 18.80 -19.01 19.79
CA GLU A 151 18.52 -17.98 18.78
C GLU A 151 17.08 -17.46 18.82
N ASP A 152 16.14 -18.21 19.40
CA ASP A 152 14.70 -17.94 19.50
C ASP A 152 14.20 -17.78 20.95
N ALA A 153 15.04 -18.13 21.94
CA ALA A 153 14.77 -17.96 23.35
C ALA A 153 14.66 -16.46 23.71
N HIS A 154 13.72 -16.15 24.61
CA HIS A 154 13.45 -14.77 25.08
C HIS A 154 13.04 -13.79 23.97
N LYS A 155 12.40 -14.24 22.89
CA LYS A 155 11.70 -13.34 21.98
C LYS A 155 10.29 -13.10 22.52
N THR A 156 9.94 -11.82 22.71
CA THR A 156 8.55 -11.43 22.95
C THR A 156 7.96 -10.90 21.65
N GLU A 157 6.72 -11.25 21.38
CA GLU A 157 5.91 -10.76 20.27
C GLU A 157 4.68 -10.05 20.83
N ASP A 158 4.51 -8.78 20.49
CA ASP A 158 3.27 -8.06 20.69
C ASP A 158 2.52 -7.95 19.37
N GLY A 159 1.24 -8.31 19.38
CA GLY A 159 0.41 -8.30 18.17
C GLY A 159 -0.94 -7.64 18.39
N ILE A 160 -1.42 -6.94 17.36
CA ILE A 160 -2.76 -6.36 17.30
C ILE A 160 -3.36 -6.60 15.92
N VAL A 161 -4.63 -7.02 15.91
CA VAL A 161 -5.46 -7.11 14.72
C VAL A 161 -6.52 -6.03 14.81
N ILE A 162 -6.54 -5.16 13.80
CA ILE A 162 -7.54 -4.11 13.64
C ILE A 162 -8.25 -4.28 12.30
N GLN A 163 -9.46 -3.76 12.17
CA GLN A 163 -10.25 -3.88 10.94
C GLN A 163 -10.85 -2.54 10.53
N GLY A 164 -10.58 -2.13 9.30
CA GLY A 164 -11.21 -1.00 8.62
C GLY A 164 -12.47 -1.41 7.84
N ASP A 165 -12.92 -0.53 6.97
CA ASP A 165 -14.08 -0.81 6.10
C ASP A 165 -13.68 -1.70 4.92
N ARG A 166 -12.43 -1.61 4.46
CA ARG A 166 -11.94 -2.30 3.25
C ARG A 166 -11.02 -3.48 3.57
N PHE A 167 -10.15 -3.33 4.58
CA PHE A 167 -9.14 -4.35 4.90
C PHE A 167 -9.06 -4.61 6.41
N ALA A 168 -8.51 -5.77 6.74
CA ALA A 168 -7.97 -6.03 8.07
C ALA A 168 -6.46 -5.80 8.08
N TYR A 169 -5.94 -5.40 9.24
CA TYR A 169 -4.53 -5.10 9.44
C TYR A 169 -4.03 -5.84 10.66
N TRP A 170 -2.92 -6.54 10.50
CA TRP A 170 -2.26 -7.26 11.58
C TRP A 170 -0.86 -6.70 11.78
N LEU A 171 -0.67 -6.03 12.91
CA LEU A 171 0.60 -5.45 13.32
C LEU A 171 1.26 -6.35 14.35
N ARG A 172 2.56 -6.54 14.20
CA ARG A 172 3.39 -7.31 15.13
C ARG A 172 4.69 -6.61 15.40
N LEU A 173 5.15 -6.67 16.65
CA LEU A 173 6.44 -6.19 17.10
C LEU A 173 7.17 -7.36 17.76
N PHE A 174 8.41 -7.61 17.36
CA PHE A 174 9.27 -8.64 17.93
C PHE A 174 10.43 -8.01 18.68
N TYR A 175 10.54 -8.38 19.95
CA TYR A 175 11.50 -7.86 20.92
C TYR A 175 12.66 -8.83 21.04
N ASP A 176 13.87 -8.28 21.09
CA ASP A 176 15.09 -9.04 21.37
C ASP A 176 15.59 -8.73 22.78
N HIS A 177 15.31 -9.66 23.69
CA HIS A 177 15.68 -9.56 25.10
C HIS A 177 17.14 -9.97 25.37
N GLN A 178 17.92 -10.34 24.33
CA GLN A 178 19.36 -10.57 24.48
C GLN A 178 20.16 -9.27 24.54
N SER A 179 19.57 -8.16 24.11
CA SER A 179 20.14 -6.83 24.29
C SER A 179 19.73 -6.26 25.66
N ASP A 180 20.57 -5.42 26.29
CA ASP A 180 20.25 -4.72 27.55
C ASP A 180 19.01 -3.77 27.44
N ARG A 181 18.33 -3.76 26.30
CA ARG A 181 17.18 -2.92 25.99
C ARG A 181 16.00 -3.82 25.58
N ASP A 182 14.88 -3.69 26.28
CA ASP A 182 13.62 -4.36 25.92
C ASP A 182 12.90 -3.52 24.84
N VAL A 183 13.35 -3.69 23.59
CA VAL A 183 12.94 -2.86 22.46
C VAL A 183 12.67 -3.71 21.21
N PRO A 184 11.69 -3.33 20.37
CA PRO A 184 11.39 -4.10 19.18
C PRO A 184 12.45 -3.86 18.10
N ILE A 185 13.06 -4.92 17.60
CA ILE A 185 14.02 -4.84 16.48
C ILE A 185 13.40 -5.23 15.15
N VAL A 186 12.21 -5.86 15.18
CA VAL A 186 11.43 -6.19 13.98
C VAL A 186 9.99 -5.75 14.19
N GLY A 187 9.44 -5.08 13.19
CA GLY A 187 8.02 -4.80 13.09
C GLY A 187 7.46 -5.35 11.78
N GLN A 188 6.25 -5.88 11.85
CA GLN A 188 5.52 -6.36 10.69
C GLN A 188 4.12 -5.74 10.64
N LEU A 189 3.69 -5.39 9.45
CA LEU A 189 2.32 -4.98 9.16
C LEU A 189 1.83 -5.83 7.99
N THR A 190 0.74 -6.57 8.20
CA THR A 190 0.09 -7.36 7.15
C THR A 190 -1.28 -6.77 6.83
N VAL A 191 -1.50 -6.44 5.56
CA VAL A 191 -2.81 -6.05 5.02
C VAL A 191 -3.50 -7.31 4.50
N LEU A 192 -4.76 -7.51 4.87
CA LEU A 192 -5.51 -8.75 4.68
C LEU A 192 -6.91 -8.43 4.15
N LEU A 193 -7.49 -9.35 3.37
CA LEU A 193 -8.92 -9.32 3.08
C LEU A 193 -9.73 -9.42 4.37
N THR A 194 -10.82 -8.65 4.46
CA THR A 194 -11.73 -8.68 5.63
C THR A 194 -12.34 -10.06 5.85
N ASP A 195 -12.66 -10.78 4.77
CA ASP A 195 -13.19 -12.16 4.83
C ASP A 195 -12.25 -13.16 5.50
N ASP A 196 -10.95 -12.85 5.53
CA ASP A 196 -9.93 -13.70 6.14
C ASP A 196 -9.69 -13.40 7.63
N ARG A 197 -10.37 -12.39 8.19
CA ARG A 197 -10.27 -12.00 9.59
C ARG A 197 -10.65 -13.14 10.54
N ASP A 198 -11.82 -13.75 10.34
CA ASP A 198 -12.34 -14.76 11.28
C ASP A 198 -11.42 -15.98 11.35
N ARG A 199 -10.79 -16.30 10.21
CA ARG A 199 -9.78 -17.35 10.14
C ARG A 199 -8.56 -16.94 10.97
N LEU A 200 -8.02 -15.74 10.73
CA LEU A 200 -6.88 -15.22 11.48
C LEU A 200 -7.13 -15.21 12.99
N GLU A 201 -8.29 -14.75 13.45
CA GLU A 201 -8.63 -14.74 14.87
C GLU A 201 -8.61 -16.15 15.48
N VAL A 202 -9.19 -17.13 14.79
CA VAL A 202 -9.17 -18.53 15.23
C VAL A 202 -7.75 -19.09 15.30
N TYR A 203 -6.89 -18.75 14.35
CA TYR A 203 -5.48 -19.14 14.37
C TYR A 203 -4.74 -18.52 15.56
N LEU A 204 -4.90 -17.21 15.79
CA LEU A 204 -4.23 -16.50 16.88
C LEU A 204 -4.68 -16.93 18.28
N ARG A 205 -5.88 -17.49 18.41
CA ARG A 205 -6.36 -18.05 19.69
C ARG A 205 -5.81 -19.45 19.99
N ARG A 206 -5.26 -20.15 19.00
CA ARG A 206 -4.76 -21.53 19.12
C ARG A 206 -3.26 -21.64 19.32
N GLU A 207 -2.54 -20.62 18.88
CA GLU A 207 -1.12 -20.42 19.16
C GLU A 207 -0.90 -19.67 20.47
#